data_AF-A0A1R1CCM8-F1
#
_entry.id   AF-A0A1R1CCM8-F1
#
_cell.length_a   1.000
_cell.length_b   1.000
_cell.length_c   1.000
_cell.angle_alpha   90.00
_cell.angle_beta   90.00
_cell.angle_gamma   90.00
#
_symmetry.space_group_name_H-M   'P 1'
#
loop_
_entity.id
_entity.type
_entity.pdbx_description
1 polymer ?
#
loop_
_entity_poly.entity_id
_entity_poly.type
_entity_poly.pdbx_seq_one_letter_code
_entity_poly.pdbx_strand_id
1 'polypeptide(L)'
;MYEEFNELITLMNRARKEADEANRIAYELRQESIKKQFQATAAAEMAALTADFLNECKDPALLAKIAATSREAMRKTIDCTETAACAVLKANKADERVTKAFLECKEAALKLTIALDELELIE
;
A
#
# COMPACT_ATOMS: atom_id res chain seq x y z
N MET A 1 -34.43 20.86 -12.83
CA MET A 1 -34.99 20.06 -11.71
C MET A 1 -34.87 18.56 -11.92
N TYR A 2 -35.75 17.85 -12.66
CA TYR A 2 -35.63 16.38 -12.81
C TYR A 2 -34.36 15.93 -13.55
N GLU A 3 -33.93 16.66 -14.57
CA GLU A 3 -32.69 16.35 -15.32
C GLU A 3 -31.44 16.56 -14.47
N GLU A 4 -31.30 17.72 -13.82
CA GLU A 4 -30.19 18.00 -12.88
C GLU A 4 -30.14 16.99 -11.72
N PHE A 5 -31.30 16.58 -11.20
CA PHE A 5 -31.36 15.58 -10.15
C PHE A 5 -30.87 14.20 -10.64
N ASN A 6 -31.26 13.80 -11.84
CA ASN A 6 -30.75 12.58 -12.47
C ASN A 6 -29.23 12.64 -12.70
N GLU A 7 -28.69 13.80 -13.10
CA GLU A 7 -27.25 14.00 -13.25
C GLU A 7 -26.49 13.83 -11.93
N LEU A 8 -27.03 14.35 -10.82
CA LEU A 8 -26.44 14.17 -9.49
C LEU A 8 -26.47 12.71 -9.02
N ILE A 9 -27.55 11.97 -9.31
CA ILE A 9 -27.61 10.52 -9.07
C ILE A 9 -26.54 9.79 -9.90
N THR A 10 -26.38 10.14 -11.17
CA THR A 10 -25.35 9.55 -12.04
C THR A 10 -23.95 9.85 -11.51
N LEU A 11 -23.69 11.09 -11.08
CA LEU A 11 -22.42 11.50 -10.49
C LEU A 11 -22.10 10.69 -9.23
N MET A 12 -23.07 10.57 -8.31
CA MET A 12 -22.90 9.80 -7.07
C MET A 12 -22.61 8.32 -7.35
N ASN A 13 -23.35 7.71 -8.27
CA ASN A 13 -23.14 6.32 -8.66
C ASN A 13 -21.77 6.09 -9.30
N ARG A 14 -21.29 7.04 -10.10
CA ARG A 14 -19.96 6.98 -10.70
C ARG A 14 -18.87 7.10 -9.63
N ALA A 15 -18.95 8.11 -8.76
CA ALA A 15 -17.98 8.33 -7.71
C ALA A 15 -17.89 7.14 -6.74
N ARG A 16 -19.03 6.50 -6.40
CA ARG A 16 -19.06 5.26 -5.63
C ARG A 16 -18.28 4.14 -6.33
N LYS A 17 -18.54 3.89 -7.61
CA LYS A 17 -17.85 2.83 -8.37
C LYS A 17 -16.34 3.06 -8.45
N GLU A 18 -15.92 4.31 -8.65
CA GLU A 18 -14.51 4.68 -8.69
C GLU A 18 -13.83 4.47 -7.31
N ALA A 19 -14.52 4.83 -6.22
CA ALA A 19 -14.05 4.57 -4.86
C ALA A 19 -13.95 3.07 -4.54
N ASP A 20 -14.96 2.28 -4.91
CA ASP A 20 -14.98 0.83 -4.70
C ASP A 20 -13.79 0.15 -5.41
N GLU A 21 -13.54 0.52 -6.67
CA GLU A 21 -12.44 -0.06 -7.46
C GLU A 21 -11.07 0.38 -6.95
N ALA A 22 -10.90 1.67 -6.62
CA ALA A 22 -9.67 2.16 -6.01
C ALA A 22 -9.36 1.40 -4.71
N ASN A 23 -10.37 1.20 -3.87
CA ASN A 23 -10.22 0.51 -2.59
C ASN A 23 -9.87 -0.97 -2.76
N ARG A 24 -10.48 -1.65 -3.74
CA ARG A 24 -10.14 -3.05 -4.09
C ARG A 24 -8.66 -3.18 -4.46
N ILE A 25 -8.17 -2.34 -5.37
CA ILE A 25 -6.77 -2.37 -5.81
C ILE A 25 -5.81 -2.06 -4.66
N ALA A 26 -6.12 -1.05 -3.86
CA ALA A 26 -5.30 -0.67 -2.71
C ALA A 26 -5.20 -1.80 -1.68
N TYR A 27 -6.32 -2.48 -1.40
CA TYR A 27 -6.35 -3.63 -0.51
C TYR A 27 -5.43 -4.77 -1.00
N GLU A 28 -5.54 -5.16 -2.27
CA GLU A 28 -4.69 -6.20 -2.88
C GLU A 28 -3.20 -5.85 -2.76
N LEU A 29 -2.83 -4.62 -3.12
CA LEU A 29 -1.44 -4.13 -3.03
C LEU A 29 -0.95 -4.05 -1.58
N ARG A 30 -1.82 -3.68 -0.64
CA ARG A 30 -1.46 -3.62 0.78
C ARG A 30 -1.20 -5.01 1.34
N GLN A 31 -2.02 -6.00 1.01
CA GLN A 31 -1.79 -7.39 1.40
C GLN A 31 -0.47 -7.93 0.85
N GLU A 32 -0.19 -7.65 -0.43
CA GLU A 32 1.08 -8.04 -1.04
C GLU A 32 2.27 -7.36 -0.34
N SER A 33 2.18 -6.04 -0.10
CA SER A 33 3.21 -5.28 0.59
C SER A 33 3.52 -5.85 1.97
N ILE A 34 2.51 -6.18 2.77
CA ILE A 34 2.67 -6.78 4.09
C ILE A 34 3.41 -8.12 3.99
N LYS A 35 3.04 -8.98 3.03
CA LYS A 35 3.74 -10.25 2.80
C LYS A 35 5.22 -10.03 2.49
N LYS A 36 5.56 -9.02 1.67
CA LYS A 36 6.96 -8.68 1.34
C LYS A 36 7.72 -8.11 2.53
N GLN A 37 7.07 -7.30 3.37
CA GLN A 37 7.67 -6.75 4.60
C GLN A 37 8.08 -7.86 5.57
N PHE A 38 7.26 -8.90 5.75
CA PHE A 38 7.64 -10.05 6.57
C PHE A 38 8.87 -10.78 6.01
N GLN A 39 8.94 -10.96 4.68
CA GLN A 39 10.11 -11.56 4.03
C GLN A 39 11.38 -10.72 4.23
N ALA A 40 11.26 -9.40 4.11
CA ALA A 40 12.37 -8.48 4.36
C ALA A 40 12.83 -8.49 5.82
N THR A 41 11.89 -8.56 6.77
CA THR A 41 12.18 -8.64 8.21
C THR A 41 12.97 -9.90 8.53
N ALA A 42 12.50 -11.07 8.07
CA ALA A 42 13.20 -12.33 8.28
C ALA A 42 14.60 -12.34 7.63
N ALA A 43 14.75 -11.72 6.45
CA ALA A 43 16.06 -11.59 5.82
C ALA A 43 17.00 -10.66 6.62
N ALA A 44 16.49 -9.55 7.14
CA ALA A 44 17.25 -8.61 7.96
C ALA A 44 17.72 -9.25 9.28
N GLU A 45 16.88 -10.06 9.93
CA GLU A 45 17.26 -10.84 11.11
C GLU A 45 18.40 -11.83 10.80
N MET A 46 18.31 -12.54 9.67
CA MET A 46 19.38 -13.44 9.22
C MET A 46 20.69 -12.70 8.93
N ALA A 47 20.61 -11.50 8.32
CA ALA A 47 21.77 -10.65 8.11
C ALA A 47 22.40 -10.21 9.44
N ALA A 48 21.58 -9.81 10.42
CA ALA A 48 22.07 -9.43 11.74
C ALA A 48 22.81 -10.59 12.42
N LEU A 49 22.21 -11.78 12.48
CA LEU A 49 22.86 -12.98 13.03
C LEU A 49 24.18 -13.31 12.31
N THR A 50 24.19 -13.15 10.98
CA THR A 50 25.41 -13.37 10.17
C THR A 50 26.51 -12.36 10.52
N ALA A 51 26.14 -11.11 10.74
CA ALA A 51 27.09 -10.07 11.16
C ALA A 51 27.67 -10.36 12.55
N ASP A 52 26.84 -10.81 13.49
CA ASP A 52 27.27 -11.21 14.83
C ASP A 52 28.28 -12.37 14.76
N PHE A 53 27.99 -13.41 13.97
CA PHE A 53 28.94 -14.52 13.77
C PHE A 53 30.28 -14.08 13.19
N LEU A 54 30.27 -13.16 12.21
CA LEU A 54 31.50 -12.62 11.62
C LEU A 54 32.32 -11.84 12.65
N ASN A 55 31.66 -11.10 13.54
CA ASN A 55 32.32 -10.31 14.59
C ASN A 55 32.93 -11.19 15.70
N GLU A 56 32.26 -12.30 16.02
CA GLU A 56 32.72 -13.25 17.04
C GLU A 56 33.83 -14.19 16.54
N CYS A 57 33.91 -14.46 15.24
CA CYS A 57 34.91 -15.36 14.65
C CYS A 57 36.33 -14.79 14.78
N LYS A 58 37.19 -15.48 15.55
CA LYS A 58 38.61 -15.10 15.74
C LYS A 58 39.59 -15.91 14.87
N ASP A 59 39.11 -16.92 14.15
CA ASP A 59 39.93 -17.72 13.24
C ASP A 59 39.91 -17.13 11.81
N PRO A 60 41.05 -16.62 11.29
CA PRO A 60 41.12 -16.00 9.98
C PRO A 60 40.79 -16.94 8.81
N ALA A 61 41.14 -18.23 8.92
CA ALA A 61 40.87 -19.21 7.86
C ALA A 61 39.37 -19.53 7.77
N LEU A 62 38.72 -19.63 8.93
CA LEU A 62 37.28 -19.81 9.02
C LEU A 62 36.51 -18.55 8.59
N LEU A 63 37.01 -17.37 8.96
CA LEU A 63 36.42 -16.08 8.60
C LEU A 63 36.31 -15.91 7.07
N ALA A 64 37.37 -16.26 6.32
CA ALA A 64 37.36 -16.19 4.85
C ALA A 64 36.27 -17.09 4.23
N LYS A 65 36.05 -18.27 4.81
CA LYS A 65 35.02 -19.22 4.35
C LYS A 65 33.61 -18.74 4.68
N ILE A 66 33.39 -18.23 5.89
CA ILE A 66 32.08 -17.71 6.32
C ILE A 66 31.73 -16.43 5.54
N ALA A 67 32.69 -15.54 5.30
CA ALA A 67 32.47 -14.29 4.57
C ALA A 67 31.87 -14.48 3.16
N ALA A 68 32.20 -15.59 2.48
CA ALA A 68 31.63 -15.91 1.18
C ALA A 68 30.12 -16.23 1.28
N THR A 69 29.72 -17.12 2.20
CA THR A 69 28.32 -17.47 2.46
C THR A 69 27.53 -16.28 3.03
N SER A 70 28.15 -15.50 3.91
CA SER A 70 27.58 -14.26 4.45
C SER A 70 27.24 -13.27 3.35
N ARG A 71 28.08 -13.14 2.32
CA ARG A 71 27.83 -12.22 1.20
C ARG A 71 26.54 -12.58 0.44
N GLU A 72 26.24 -13.85 0.27
CA GLU A 72 25.01 -14.30 -0.37
C GLU A 72 23.78 -13.97 0.49
N ALA A 73 23.85 -14.21 1.80
CA ALA A 73 22.79 -13.83 2.74
C ALA A 73 22.54 -12.31 2.75
N MET A 74 23.60 -11.51 2.70
CA MET A 74 23.49 -10.05 2.60
C MET A 74 22.85 -9.59 1.29
N ARG A 75 23.22 -10.19 0.15
CA ARG A 75 22.57 -9.90 -1.15
C ARG A 75 21.08 -10.20 -1.12
N LYS A 76 20.70 -11.37 -0.61
CA LYS A 76 19.29 -11.73 -0.44
C LYS A 76 18.54 -10.75 0.45
N THR A 77 19.19 -10.24 1.49
CA THR A 77 18.61 -9.21 2.37
C THR A 77 18.37 -7.91 1.62
N ILE A 78 19.34 -7.44 0.84
CA ILE A 78 19.19 -6.26 -0.03
C ILE A 78 17.99 -6.47 -0.96
N ASP A 79 17.97 -7.56 -1.73
CA ASP A 79 16.90 -7.84 -2.69
C ASP A 79 15.50 -7.88 -2.03
N CYS A 80 15.39 -8.53 -0.86
CA CYS A 80 14.13 -8.60 -0.12
C CYS A 80 13.69 -7.22 0.40
N THR A 81 14.62 -6.45 0.97
CA THR A 81 14.31 -5.11 1.50
C THR A 81 13.92 -4.12 0.40
N GLU A 82 14.62 -4.12 -0.74
CA GLU A 82 14.27 -3.31 -1.91
C GLU A 82 12.91 -3.69 -2.48
N THR A 83 12.64 -4.99 -2.61
CA THR A 83 11.34 -5.49 -3.06
C THR A 83 10.20 -5.05 -2.13
N ALA A 84 10.41 -5.15 -0.81
CA ALA A 84 9.43 -4.71 0.18
C ALA A 84 9.21 -3.19 0.11
N ALA A 85 10.27 -2.39 0.01
CA ALA A 85 10.17 -0.94 -0.11
C ALA A 85 9.39 -0.53 -1.36
N CYS A 86 9.67 -1.15 -2.51
CA CYS A 86 8.93 -0.90 -3.75
C CYS A 86 7.44 -1.27 -3.62
N ALA A 87 7.12 -2.40 -2.98
CA ALA A 87 5.74 -2.81 -2.74
C ALA A 87 5.00 -1.83 -1.80
N VAL A 88 5.66 -1.35 -0.73
CA VAL A 88 5.12 -0.32 0.17
C VAL A 88 4.81 0.97 -0.59
N LEU A 89 5.74 1.45 -1.42
CA LEU A 89 5.53 2.67 -2.21
C LEU A 89 4.33 2.54 -3.16
N LYS A 90 4.17 1.40 -3.82
CA LYS A 90 3.02 1.11 -4.68
C LYS A 90 1.71 1.12 -3.90
N ALA A 91 1.67 0.45 -2.74
CA ALA A 91 0.49 0.41 -1.89
C ALA A 91 0.13 1.82 -1.35
N ASN A 92 1.11 2.62 -0.91
CA ASN A 92 0.87 3.98 -0.45
C ASN A 92 0.26 4.86 -1.55
N LYS A 93 0.79 4.78 -2.78
CA LYS A 93 0.23 5.50 -3.92
C LYS A 93 -1.21 5.07 -4.24
N ALA A 94 -1.55 3.80 -4.01
CA ALA A 94 -2.91 3.32 -4.17
C ALA A 94 -3.83 3.86 -3.06
N ASP A 95 -3.39 3.87 -1.81
CA ASP A 95 -4.15 4.45 -0.68
C ASP A 95 -4.42 5.95 -0.86
N GLU A 96 -3.47 6.70 -1.44
CA GLU A 96 -3.69 8.09 -1.82
C GLU A 96 -4.82 8.25 -2.84
N ARG A 97 -4.90 7.32 -3.82
CA ARG A 97 -6.00 7.32 -4.80
C ARG A 97 -7.34 6.99 -4.16
N VAL A 98 -7.37 6.04 -3.21
CA VAL A 98 -8.56 5.71 -2.42
C VAL A 98 -9.06 6.95 -1.68
N THR A 99 -8.15 7.67 -1.03
CA THR A 99 -8.48 8.90 -0.30
C THR A 99 -9.14 9.93 -1.22
N LYS A 100 -8.57 10.16 -2.41
CA LYS A 100 -9.15 11.07 -3.40
C LYS A 100 -10.54 10.62 -3.87
N ALA A 101 -10.70 9.34 -4.21
CA ALA A 101 -11.97 8.81 -4.67
C ALA A 101 -13.08 8.90 -3.59
N PHE A 102 -12.73 8.69 -2.30
CA PHE A 102 -13.69 8.90 -1.22
C PHE A 102 -14.05 10.37 -1.01
N LEU A 103 -13.13 11.30 -1.22
CA LEU A 103 -13.43 12.73 -1.17
C LEU A 103 -14.38 13.15 -2.31
N GLU A 104 -14.16 12.64 -3.52
CA GLU A 104 -15.06 12.86 -4.66
C GLU A 104 -16.44 12.26 -4.43
N CYS A 105 -16.51 11.04 -3.86
CA CYS A 105 -17.75 10.39 -3.46
C CYS A 105 -18.50 11.20 -2.39
N LYS A 106 -17.78 11.73 -1.39
CA LYS A 106 -18.35 12.65 -0.40
C LYS A 106 -18.91 13.91 -1.05
N GLU A 107 -18.17 14.52 -1.97
CA GLU A 107 -18.63 15.74 -2.67
C GLU A 107 -19.90 15.48 -3.49
N ALA A 108 -19.95 14.36 -4.21
CA ALA A 108 -21.14 13.97 -4.97
C ALA A 108 -22.35 13.74 -4.03
N ALA A 109 -22.13 13.08 -2.89
CA ALA A 109 -23.16 12.88 -1.88
C ALA A 109 -23.67 14.22 -1.33
N LEU A 110 -22.77 15.15 -0.99
CA LEU A 110 -23.14 16.49 -0.49
C LEU A 110 -24.00 17.26 -1.50
N LYS A 111 -23.62 17.25 -2.79
CA LYS A 111 -24.41 17.90 -3.85
C LYS A 111 -25.81 17.30 -3.97
N LEU A 112 -25.91 15.97 -3.92
CA LEU A 112 -27.20 15.29 -3.97
C LEU A 112 -28.06 15.58 -2.74
N THR A 113 -27.45 15.66 -1.54
CA THR A 113 -28.16 16.06 -0.32
C THR A 113 -28.70 17.47 -0.40
N ILE A 114 -27.90 18.44 -0.84
CA ILE A 114 -28.37 19.84 -1.00
C ILE A 114 -29.57 19.90 -1.96
N ALA A 115 -29.50 19.20 -3.09
CA ALA A 115 -30.61 19.15 -4.05
C ALA A 115 -31.87 18.46 -3.49
N LEU A 116 -31.71 17.47 -2.60
CA LEU A 116 -32.83 16.85 -1.88
C LEU A 116 -33.47 17.82 -0.88
N ASP A 117 -32.67 18.51 -0.08
CA ASP A 117 -33.15 19.50 0.90
C ASP A 117 -33.90 20.65 0.21
N GLU A 118 -33.43 21.10 -0.96
CA GLU A 118 -34.10 22.12 -1.77
C GLU A 118 -35.46 21.65 -2.32
N LEU A 119 -35.62 20.36 -2.61
CA LEU A 119 -36.90 19.79 -3.04
C LEU A 119 -37.91 19.75 -1.88
N GLU A 120 -37.47 19.40 -0.67
CA GLU A 120 -38.33 19.36 0.52
C GLU A 120 -38.85 20.74 0.94
N LEU A 121 -38.13 21.82 0.61
CA LEU A 121 -38.54 23.20 0.91
C LEU A 121 -39.55 23.79 -0.10
N ILE A 122 -39.83 23.08 -1.20
CA ILE A 122 -40.79 23.48 -2.23
C ILE A 122 -42.18 22.86 -1.98
N GLU A 123 -42.30 21.87 -1.07
CA GLU A 123 -43.56 21.31 -0.57
C GLU A 123 -44.20 22.14 0.55
#